data_AF-A0A2V5QQA0-F1
#
_entry.id   AF-A0A2V5QQA0-F1
#
_cell.length_a   1.000
_cell.length_b   1.000
_cell.length_c   1.000
_cell.angle_alpha   90.00
_cell.angle_beta   90.00
_cell.angle_gamma   90.00
#
_symmetry.space_group_name_H-M   'P 1'
#
loop_
_entity.id
_entity.type
_entity.pdbx_description
1 polymer ?
#
loop_
_entity_poly.entity_id
_entity_poly.type
_entity_poly.pdbx_seq_one_letter_code
_entity_poly.pdbx_strand_id
1 'polypeptide(L)' 'MGRPAFPSVVIENVQPLLDDGRYPIKRIVGENLVVGADIFKDGHDVVAAVLKWRVLG' A
#
# COMPACT_ATOMS: atom_id res chain seq x y z
N MET A 1 -31.32 -8.42 1.22
CA MET A 1 -30.46 -8.05 0.08
C MET A 1 -29.22 -7.37 0.65
N GLY A 2 -28.14 -8.13 0.88
CA GLY A 2 -26.95 -7.63 1.57
C GLY A 2 -26.13 -6.73 0.64
N ARG A 3 -25.79 -5.52 1.09
CA ARG A 3 -24.83 -4.67 0.39
C ARG A 3 -23.52 -5.46 0.27
N PRO A 4 -22.81 -5.44 -0.88
CA PRO A 4 -21.45 -5.94 -0.90
C PRO A 4 -20.67 -5.16 0.16
N ALA A 5 -20.07 -5.86 1.12
CA ALA A 5 -19.17 -5.24 2.07
C ALA A 5 -17.92 -4.86 1.28
N PHE A 6 -17.91 -3.65 0.72
CA PHE A 6 -16.67 -3.04 0.26
C PHE A 6 -15.69 -3.05 1.44
N PRO A 7 -14.39 -3.29 1.21
CA PRO A 7 -13.40 -3.17 2.27
C PRO A 7 -13.55 -1.79 2.91
N SER A 8 -13.56 -1.75 4.24
CA SER A 8 -13.82 -0.52 5.00
C SER A 8 -12.80 0.60 4.76
N VAL A 9 -11.72 0.30 4.04
CA VAL A 9 -10.63 1.18 3.63
C VAL A 9 -10.13 0.69 2.27
N VAL A 10 -9.93 1.61 1.33
CA VAL A 10 -9.30 1.37 0.02
C VAL A 10 -7.82 1.75 0.12
N ILE A 11 -6.96 0.92 -0.47
CA ILE A 11 -5.52 1.17 -0.65
C ILE A 11 -5.22 0.97 -2.13
N GLU A 12 -4.75 1.99 -2.82
CA GLU A 12 -4.44 1.94 -4.23
C GLU A 12 -3.21 2.78 -4.58
N ASN A 13 -2.81 2.74 -5.85
CA ASN A 13 -1.66 3.50 -6.38
C ASN A 13 -0.40 3.37 -5.49
N VAL A 14 -0.10 2.14 -5.06
CA VAL A 14 1.09 1.85 -4.25
C VAL A 14 2.34 2.13 -5.06
N GLN A 15 3.29 2.85 -4.48
CA GLN A 15 4.52 3.26 -5.14
C GLN A 15 5.73 3.14 -4.21
N PRO A 16 6.93 2.80 -4.75
CA PRO A 16 7.18 2.44 -6.15
C PRO A 16 6.73 1.02 -6.50
N LEU A 17 6.24 0.82 -7.74
CA LEU A 17 5.69 -0.44 -8.25
C LEU A 17 6.16 -0.67 -9.70
N LEU A 18 6.54 -1.90 -10.04
CA LEU A 18 6.95 -2.29 -11.40
C LEU A 18 6.03 -3.39 -11.93
N ASP A 19 5.43 -3.17 -13.10
CA ASP A 19 4.54 -4.11 -13.80
C ASP A 19 3.51 -4.75 -12.85
N ASP A 20 2.75 -3.89 -12.15
CA ASP A 20 1.75 -4.29 -11.15
C ASP A 20 2.27 -5.27 -10.07
N GLY A 21 3.53 -5.09 -9.67
CA GLY A 21 4.17 -5.91 -8.64
C GLY A 21 4.75 -7.23 -9.15
N ARG A 22 4.70 -7.48 -10.47
CA ARG A 22 5.30 -8.67 -11.09
C ARG A 22 6.81 -8.72 -10.87
N TYR A 23 7.47 -7.56 -10.79
CA TYR A 23 8.91 -7.47 -10.58
C TYR A 23 9.26 -6.65 -9.34
N PRO A 24 10.32 -7.05 -8.61
CA PRO A 24 10.82 -6.25 -7.51
C PRO A 24 11.46 -4.96 -8.03
N ILE A 25 11.28 -3.86 -7.29
CA ILE A 25 12.07 -2.64 -7.50
C ILE A 25 13.54 -2.92 -7.23
N LYS A 26 14.42 -2.17 -7.91
CA LYS A 26 15.84 -2.12 -7.57
C LYS A 26 16.06 -1.07 -6.48
N ARG A 27 17.00 -1.35 -5.57
CA ARG A 27 17.42 -0.41 -4.50
C ARG A 27 18.88 -0.65 -4.12
N ILE A 28 19.50 0.34 -3.51
CA ILE A 28 20.86 0.25 -2.98
C ILE A 28 20.80 -0.08 -1.49
N VAL A 29 21.74 -0.90 -1.02
CA VAL A 29 21.83 -1.28 0.40
C VAL A 29 22.16 -0.04 1.23
N GLY A 30 21.43 0.16 2.32
CA GLY A 30 21.61 1.29 3.24
C GLY A 30 20.87 2.56 2.84
N GLU A 31 20.30 2.63 1.64
CA GLU A 31 19.49 3.79 1.23
C GLU A 31 18.05 3.70 1.73
N ASN A 32 17.51 4.87 2.09
CA ASN A 32 16.11 5.04 2.45
C ASN A 32 15.22 4.75 1.23
N LEU A 33 14.13 4.01 1.47
CA LEU A 33 13.09 3.78 0.48
C LEU A 33 11.82 4.50 0.92
N VAL A 34 11.36 5.45 0.12
CA VAL A 34 10.04 6.07 0.29
C VAL A 34 9.00 5.13 -0.30
N VAL A 35 7.99 4.76 0.50
CA VAL A 35 6.83 3.99 0.05
C VAL A 35 5.59 4.85 0.25
N GLY A 36 4.80 5.00 -0.80
CA GLY A 36 3.55 5.74 -0.82
C GLY A 36 2.38 4.88 -1.29
N ALA A 37 1.17 5.29 -0.96
CA ALA A 37 -0.08 4.74 -1.47
C ALA A 37 -1.20 5.77 -1.25
N ASP A 38 -2.22 5.71 -2.10
CA ASP A 38 -3.48 6.42 -1.87
C ASP A 38 -4.35 5.56 -0.95
N ILE A 39 -4.73 6.11 0.21
CA ILE A 39 -5.48 5.39 1.24
C ILE A 39 -6.66 6.24 1.70
N PHE A 40 -7.87 5.71 1.54
CA PHE A 40 -9.10 6.42 1.88
C PHE A 40 -10.20 5.46 2.32
N LYS A 41 -11.23 6.02 2.94
CA LYS A 41 -12.39 5.31 3.49
C LYS A 41 -13.62 6.19 3.37
N ASP A 42 -14.79 5.58 3.21
CA ASP A 42 -16.07 6.28 3.31
C ASP A 42 -16.32 6.84 4.71
N GLY A 43 -16.82 8.07 4.78
CA GLY A 43 -17.17 8.74 6.04
C GLY A 43 -16.11 9.72 6.53
N HIS A 44 -16.11 10.00 7.84
CA HIS A 44 -15.31 11.07 8.45
C HIS A 44 -14.27 10.57 9.46
N ASP A 45 -14.06 9.25 9.52
CA ASP A 45 -13.07 8.68 10.42
C ASP A 45 -11.65 9.00 9.94
N VAL A 46 -10.75 9.24 10.88
CA VAL A 46 -9.33 9.45 10.58
C VAL A 46 -8.72 8.13 10.09
N VAL A 47 -8.05 8.19 8.94
CA VAL A 47 -7.32 7.05 8.36
C VAL A 47 -5.89 7.03 8.89
N ALA A 48 -5.42 5.86 9.28
CA ALA A 48 -4.02 5.61 9.65
C ALA A 48 -3.49 4.39 8.89
N ALA A 49 -2.21 4.39 8.57
CA ALA A 49 -1.56 3.31 7.84
C ALA A 49 -0.20 2.96 8.44
N VAL A 50 0.21 1.70 8.28
CA VAL A 50 1.52 1.21 8.70
C VAL A 50 2.17 0.43 7.57
N LEU A 51 3.43 0.71 7.29
CA LEU A 51 4.22 -0.06 6.33
C LEU A 51 4.69 -1.35 6.99
N LYS A 52 4.13 -2.49 6.58
CA LYS A 52 4.62 -3.82 6.96
C LYS A 52 5.64 -4.29 5.94
N TRP A 53 6.81 -4.72 6.41
CA TRP A 53 7.88 -5.19 5.55
C TRP A 53 8.68 -6.32 6.20
N ARG A 54 9.43 -7.06 5.38
CA ARG A 54 10.35 -8.11 5.82
C ARG A 54 11.57 -8.14 4.91
N VAL A 55 12.69 -8.62 5.43
CA VAL A 55 13.84 -9.02 4.61
C VAL A 55 13.52 -10.39 3.99
N LEU A 56 13.80 -10.52 2.69
CA LEU A 56 13.79 -11.81 2.00
C LEU A 56 15.24 -12.29 1.90
N GLY A 57 15.48 -13.54 2.28
CA GLY A 57 16.79 -14.19 2.17
C GLY A 57 17.02 -14.79 0.79
#